data_AF-A0A1G0E7K7-F1
#
_entry.id   AF-A0A1G0E7K7-F1
#
_cell.length_a   1.000
_cell.length_b   1.000
_cell.length_c   1.000
_cell.angle_alpha   90.00
_cell.angle_beta   90.00
_cell.angle_gamma   90.00
#
_symmetry.space_group_name_H-M   'P 1'
#
loop_
_entity.id
_entity.type
_entity.pdbx_description
1 polymer ?
#
loop_
_entity_poly.entity_id
_entity_poly.type
_entity_poly.pdbx_seq_one_letter_code
_entity_poly.pdbx_strand_id
1 'polypeptide(L)'
;MINNLKNPIPEEKSNSNNKLPSSAYLSERLFFILSDLLKAGNWETSLFLKNAKKRICELRDEAQNLVEQNANVGPILTAAQQLAKKLPPGTIKVYISVYQSDSSNLQSWLHTVKTLAIYNVTRPTYKSEQQIREMIGSKADIQRHAYAEVLISESDIIPIDPLPVDSLGHELLILKEGSVHLQNIVGFVHANKKRYSVHNTGLVYEGDVES
;
A
#
# COMPACT_ATOMS: atom_id res chain seq x y z
N MET A 1 -6.85 -58.00 -29.93
CA MET A 1 -7.59 -56.80 -30.38
C MET A 1 -8.87 -56.78 -29.53
N ILE A 2 -9.22 -55.81 -28.68
CA ILE A 2 -9.00 -54.36 -28.62
C ILE A 2 -8.96 -53.94 -27.13
N ASN A 3 -8.31 -52.79 -26.87
CA ASN A 3 -7.90 -52.19 -25.59
C ASN A 3 -9.00 -51.73 -24.61
N ASN A 4 -8.57 -51.73 -23.34
CA ASN A 4 -8.93 -50.89 -22.19
C ASN A 4 -9.64 -49.54 -22.46
N LEU A 5 -10.70 -49.28 -21.68
CA LEU A 5 -11.15 -47.94 -21.25
C LEU A 5 -11.91 -48.05 -19.91
N LYS A 6 -11.18 -48.02 -18.80
CA LYS A 6 -11.67 -47.54 -17.50
C LYS A 6 -10.74 -46.41 -17.09
N ASN A 7 -11.04 -45.19 -17.56
CA ASN A 7 -10.38 -44.01 -17.04
C ASN A 7 -11.07 -43.59 -15.74
N PRO A 8 -10.31 -43.35 -14.66
CA PRO A 8 -10.83 -42.89 -13.39
C PRO A 8 -11.23 -41.41 -13.46
N ILE A 9 -12.17 -41.06 -12.59
CA ILE A 9 -12.65 -39.70 -12.30
C ILE A 9 -11.42 -38.81 -11.98
N PRO A 10 -11.32 -37.58 -12.53
CA PRO A 10 -10.21 -36.70 -12.20
C PRO A 10 -10.32 -36.24 -10.75
N GLU A 11 -9.25 -36.47 -9.98
CA GLU A 11 -9.04 -35.85 -8.69
C GLU A 11 -9.07 -34.32 -8.83
N GLU A 12 -10.04 -33.68 -8.18
CA GLU A 12 -9.98 -32.25 -7.88
C GLU A 12 -8.76 -32.00 -7.00
N LYS A 13 -7.68 -31.53 -7.63
CA LYS A 13 -6.55 -30.95 -6.90
C LYS A 13 -7.05 -29.70 -6.20
N SER A 14 -7.28 -29.82 -4.89
CA SER A 14 -7.49 -28.71 -3.97
C SER A 14 -6.33 -27.71 -4.13
N ASN A 15 -6.62 -26.59 -4.79
CA ASN A 15 -5.68 -25.50 -4.99
C ASN A 15 -5.54 -24.71 -3.67
N SER A 16 -4.74 -25.25 -2.76
CA SER A 16 -4.36 -24.60 -1.50
C SER A 16 -3.33 -23.51 -1.80
N ASN A 17 -3.77 -22.28 -2.06
CA ASN A 17 -2.93 -21.08 -1.89
C ASN A 17 -3.72 -19.76 -1.73
N ASN A 18 -4.94 -19.80 -1.17
CA ASN A 18 -5.57 -18.59 -0.65
C ASN A 18 -5.12 -18.37 0.80
N LYS A 19 -3.93 -17.81 0.99
CA LYS A 19 -3.51 -17.34 2.31
C LYS A 19 -4.40 -16.15 2.65
N LEU A 20 -5.40 -16.36 3.51
CA LEU A 20 -6.30 -15.30 3.95
C LEU A 20 -5.46 -14.12 4.49
N PRO A 21 -5.85 -12.87 4.18
CA PRO A 21 -5.18 -11.71 4.74
C PRO A 21 -5.16 -11.78 6.27
N SER A 22 -4.03 -11.41 6.87
CA SER A 22 -3.88 -11.35 8.33
C SER A 22 -5.01 -10.52 8.95
N SER A 23 -5.53 -10.96 10.10
CA SER A 23 -6.60 -10.26 10.84
C SER A 23 -6.23 -8.80 11.17
N ALA A 24 -4.94 -8.53 11.36
CA ALA A 24 -4.41 -7.18 11.56
C ALA A 24 -4.63 -6.29 10.32
N TYR A 25 -4.30 -6.79 9.13
CA TYR A 25 -4.48 -6.06 7.87
C TYR A 25 -5.96 -5.77 7.57
N LEU A 26 -6.85 -6.73 7.84
CA LEU A 26 -8.29 -6.53 7.67
C LEU A 26 -8.82 -5.44 8.62
N SER A 27 -8.36 -5.44 9.87
CA SER A 27 -8.77 -4.45 10.89
C SER A 27 -8.29 -3.04 10.51
N GLU A 28 -7.04 -2.91 10.06
CA GLU A 28 -6.48 -1.63 9.59
C GLU A 28 -7.21 -1.11 8.36
N ARG A 29 -7.51 -1.98 7.39
CA ARG A 29 -8.27 -1.61 6.19
C ARG A 29 -9.69 -1.16 6.53
N LEU A 30 -10.36 -1.89 7.41
CA LEU A 30 -11.71 -1.55 7.84
C LEU A 30 -11.72 -0.19 8.53
N PHE A 31 -10.79 0.06 9.45
CA PHE A 31 -10.64 1.35 10.13
C PHE A 31 -10.45 2.50 9.13
N PHE A 32 -9.57 2.33 8.13
CA PHE A 32 -9.31 3.36 7.14
C PHE A 32 -10.55 3.67 6.30
N ILE A 33 -11.22 2.64 5.75
CA ILE A 33 -12.41 2.80 4.89
C ILE A 33 -13.53 3.50 5.65
N LEU A 34 -13.78 3.09 6.90
CA LEU A 34 -14.82 3.72 7.73
C LEU A 34 -14.47 5.17 8.06
N SER A 35 -13.19 5.48 8.32
CA SER A 35 -12.72 6.83 8.58
C SER A 35 -12.86 7.75 7.37
N ASP A 36 -12.57 7.24 6.18
CA ASP A 36 -12.71 7.99 4.92
C ASP A 36 -14.18 8.24 4.56
N LEU A 37 -15.02 7.21 4.71
CA LEU A 37 -16.45 7.31 4.50
C LEU A 37 -17.09 8.34 5.44
N LEU A 38 -16.67 8.40 6.70
CA LEU A 38 -17.14 9.42 7.65
C LEU A 38 -16.75 10.86 7.26
N LYS A 39 -15.65 11.06 6.50
CA LYS A 39 -15.23 12.39 6.03
C LYS A 39 -16.00 12.86 4.79
N ALA A 40 -16.40 11.94 3.91
CA ALA A 40 -17.00 12.27 2.62
C ALA A 40 -18.53 12.54 2.65
N GLY A 41 -19.23 12.20 3.73
CA GLY A 41 -20.70 12.21 3.77
C GLY A 41 -21.37 13.42 4.44
N ASN A 42 -22.52 13.85 3.92
CA ASN A 42 -23.43 14.85 4.53
C ASN A 42 -24.31 14.21 5.62
N TRP A 43 -23.66 13.70 6.67
CA TRP A 43 -24.29 12.86 7.70
C TRP A 43 -25.34 13.56 8.58
N GLU A 44 -25.35 14.89 8.60
CA GLU A 44 -26.21 15.67 9.49
C GLU A 44 -27.60 15.98 8.88
N THR A 45 -27.82 15.60 7.62
CA THR A 45 -29.02 16.00 6.84
C THR A 45 -30.30 15.25 7.21
N SER A 46 -30.20 14.09 7.87
CA SER A 46 -31.36 13.30 8.28
C SER A 46 -31.08 12.54 9.57
N LEU A 47 -32.10 12.36 10.41
CA LEU A 47 -32.06 11.50 11.60
C LEU A 47 -31.59 10.08 11.27
N PHE A 48 -31.98 9.56 10.09
CA PHE A 48 -31.50 8.26 9.61
C PHE A 48 -29.99 8.26 9.38
N LEU A 49 -29.46 9.30 8.73
CA LEU A 49 -28.02 9.43 8.44
C LEU A 49 -27.20 9.70 9.70
N LYS A 50 -27.75 10.42 10.68
CA LYS A 50 -27.13 10.58 12.01
C LYS A 50 -27.02 9.24 12.74
N ASN A 51 -28.07 8.42 12.69
CA ASN A 51 -28.06 7.08 13.28
C ASN A 51 -27.09 6.14 12.54
N ALA A 52 -27.04 6.20 11.20
CA ALA A 52 -26.08 5.46 10.40
C ALA A 52 -24.63 5.87 10.71
N LYS A 53 -24.35 7.19 10.79
CA LYS A 53 -23.05 7.75 11.21
C LYS A 53 -22.62 7.20 12.56
N LYS A 54 -23.53 7.16 13.54
CA LYS A 54 -23.24 6.62 14.88
C LYS A 54 -22.77 5.17 14.81
N ARG A 55 -23.49 4.30 14.09
CA ARG A 55 -23.12 2.89 13.91
C ARG A 55 -21.79 2.71 13.18
N ILE A 56 -21.51 3.56 12.18
CA ILE A 56 -20.25 3.55 11.44
C ILE A 56 -19.09 4.01 12.35
N CYS A 57 -19.31 5.00 13.21
CA CYS A 57 -18.34 5.39 14.24
C CYS A 57 -18.07 4.24 15.21
N GLU A 58 -19.11 3.56 15.70
CA GLU A 58 -18.97 2.39 16.59
C GLU A 58 -18.11 1.30 15.93
N LEU A 59 -18.41 0.94 14.67
CA LEU A 59 -17.61 -0.03 13.91
C LEU A 59 -16.16 0.42 13.66
N ARG A 60 -15.94 1.72 13.44
CA ARG A 60 -14.59 2.29 13.28
C ARG A 60 -13.83 2.17 14.59
N ASP A 61 -14.46 2.52 15.70
CA ASP A 61 -13.84 2.51 17.02
C ASP A 61 -13.54 1.06 17.45
N GLU A 62 -14.40 0.09 17.11
CA GLU A 62 -14.11 -1.34 17.26
C GLU A 62 -12.92 -1.78 16.42
N ALA A 63 -12.86 -1.38 15.14
CA ALA A 63 -11.72 -1.67 14.27
C ALA A 63 -10.42 -1.03 14.81
N GLN A 64 -10.49 0.19 15.33
CA GLN A 64 -9.37 0.87 15.97
C GLN A 64 -8.90 0.12 17.21
N ASN A 65 -9.81 -0.32 18.08
CA ASN A 65 -9.49 -1.11 19.26
C ASN A 65 -8.82 -2.44 18.89
N LEU A 66 -9.26 -3.09 17.81
CA LEU A 66 -8.58 -4.28 17.30
C LEU A 66 -7.17 -3.97 16.79
N VAL A 67 -6.97 -2.84 16.11
CA VAL A 67 -5.64 -2.38 15.69
C VAL A 67 -4.76 -2.10 16.91
N GLU A 68 -5.27 -1.41 17.93
CA GLU A 68 -4.53 -1.06 19.15
C GLU A 68 -4.19 -2.30 20.01
N GLN A 69 -5.10 -3.27 20.10
CA GLN A 69 -4.85 -4.55 20.77
C GLN A 69 -3.77 -5.37 20.05
N ASN A 70 -3.72 -5.29 18.72
CA ASN A 70 -2.62 -5.86 17.93
C ASN A 70 -1.34 -5.01 17.97
N ALA A 71 -1.44 -3.70 18.26
CA ALA A 71 -0.32 -2.76 18.38
C ALA A 71 0.40 -2.82 19.74
N ASN A 72 -0.12 -3.56 20.73
CA ASN A 72 0.63 -3.91 21.95
C ASN A 72 1.82 -4.87 21.67
N VAL A 73 2.06 -5.20 20.40
CA VAL A 73 3.31 -5.80 19.91
C VAL A 73 4.22 -4.71 19.34
N GLY A 74 4.69 -3.79 20.20
CA GLY A 74 5.86 -2.94 19.92
C GLY A 74 5.75 -1.95 18.75
N PRO A 75 6.80 -1.14 18.52
CA PRO A 75 6.82 -0.14 17.47
C PRO A 75 6.67 -0.81 16.10
N ILE A 76 5.81 -0.28 15.22
CA ILE A 76 5.73 -0.72 13.81
C ILE A 76 7.07 -0.57 13.07
N LEU A 77 8.04 0.17 13.62
CA LEU A 77 9.42 0.13 13.19
C LEU A 77 10.39 0.29 14.37
N THR A 78 10.98 -0.81 14.81
CA THR A 78 12.45 -0.89 14.95
C THR A 78 13.01 -1.92 13.95
N ALA A 79 12.55 -1.84 12.70
CA ALA A 79 13.20 -2.50 11.56
C ALA A 79 14.34 -1.65 10.97
N ALA A 80 14.46 -0.38 11.36
CA ALA A 80 15.65 0.45 11.08
C ALA A 80 16.96 -0.19 11.59
N GLN A 81 16.89 -1.17 12.50
CA GLN A 81 18.02 -1.97 13.01
C GLN A 81 18.07 -3.42 12.48
N GLN A 82 17.14 -3.85 11.62
CA GLN A 82 17.32 -5.05 10.77
C GLN A 82 17.96 -4.71 9.42
N LEU A 83 18.69 -3.60 9.39
CA LEU A 83 19.67 -3.18 8.39
C LEU A 83 20.82 -4.22 8.31
N ALA A 84 20.50 -5.43 7.84
CA ALA A 84 21.42 -6.49 7.41
C ALA A 84 20.67 -7.73 6.86
N LYS A 85 19.33 -7.80 6.87
CA LYS A 85 18.62 -8.95 6.30
C LYS A 85 18.40 -8.76 4.81
N LYS A 86 19.16 -9.54 4.04
CA LYS A 86 18.83 -10.03 2.70
C LYS A 86 17.31 -10.00 2.49
N LEU A 87 16.83 -9.28 1.48
CA LEU A 87 15.42 -9.31 1.07
C LEU A 87 14.96 -10.79 1.11
N PRO A 88 13.80 -11.10 1.72
CA PRO A 88 13.29 -12.46 1.67
C PRO A 88 13.31 -12.95 0.23
N PRO A 89 13.70 -14.21 -0.04
CA PRO A 89 13.72 -14.72 -1.40
C PRO A 89 12.38 -14.49 -2.10
N GLY A 90 12.40 -13.88 -3.29
CA GLY A 90 11.19 -13.53 -4.04
C GLY A 90 10.49 -12.25 -3.57
N THR A 91 11.13 -11.42 -2.74
CA THR A 91 10.70 -10.04 -2.45
C THR A 91 11.56 -9.04 -3.18
N ILE A 92 10.93 -8.04 -3.80
CA ILE A 92 11.62 -6.89 -4.39
C ILE A 92 11.15 -5.59 -3.75
N LYS A 93 12.01 -4.57 -3.81
CA LYS A 93 11.64 -3.19 -3.51
C LYS A 93 11.11 -2.53 -4.79
N VAL A 94 9.98 -1.87 -4.70
CA VAL A 94 9.40 -1.04 -5.75
C VAL A 94 9.11 0.37 -5.24
N TYR A 95 8.90 1.29 -6.18
CA TYR A 95 8.72 2.70 -5.90
C TYR A 95 7.39 3.18 -6.49
N ILE A 96 6.46 3.58 -5.64
CA ILE A 96 5.09 3.95 -6.06
C ILE A 96 4.93 5.46 -5.99
N SER A 97 4.53 6.07 -7.09
CA SER A 97 4.29 7.52 -7.17
C SER A 97 3.04 7.92 -6.39
N VAL A 98 3.16 8.99 -5.62
CA VAL A 98 2.05 9.60 -4.88
C VAL A 98 1.97 11.09 -5.15
N TYR A 99 0.73 11.59 -5.15
CA TYR A 99 0.39 12.99 -5.36
C TYR A 99 -0.43 13.50 -4.18
N GLN A 100 -0.20 14.76 -3.79
CA GLN A 100 -0.99 15.44 -2.76
C GLN A 100 -1.18 16.92 -3.13
N SER A 101 -2.44 17.36 -3.15
CA SER A 101 -2.79 18.77 -3.42
C SER A 101 -2.35 19.69 -2.28
N ASP A 102 -2.44 19.22 -1.03
CA ASP A 102 -2.01 19.93 0.18
C ASP A 102 -0.60 19.47 0.60
N SER A 103 0.41 19.84 -0.20
CA SER A 103 1.76 19.29 -0.09
C SER A 103 2.55 19.76 1.14
N SER A 104 2.12 20.83 1.81
CA SER A 104 2.77 21.32 3.04
C SER A 104 2.37 20.52 4.27
N ASN A 105 1.29 19.72 4.19
CA ASN A 105 0.73 19.01 5.31
C ASN A 105 1.20 17.54 5.35
N LEU A 106 2.09 17.22 6.30
CA LEU A 106 2.58 15.86 6.49
C LEU A 106 1.49 14.85 6.86
N GLN A 107 0.40 15.27 7.51
CA GLN A 107 -0.72 14.37 7.80
C GLN A 107 -1.50 14.01 6.53
N SER A 108 -1.63 14.96 5.61
CA SER A 108 -2.20 14.71 4.27
C SER A 108 -1.32 13.71 3.50
N TRP A 109 0.01 13.82 3.61
CA TRP A 109 0.92 12.83 3.04
C TRP A 109 0.80 11.45 3.69
N LEU A 110 0.77 11.38 5.02
CA LEU A 110 0.56 10.13 5.75
C LEU A 110 -0.73 9.44 5.30
N HIS A 111 -1.81 10.21 5.15
CA HIS A 111 -3.07 9.69 4.64
C HIS A 111 -2.91 9.14 3.22
N THR A 112 -2.28 9.88 2.30
CA THR A 112 -2.00 9.41 0.93
C THR A 112 -1.20 8.12 0.92
N VAL A 113 -0.14 8.03 1.73
CA VAL A 113 0.68 6.80 1.83
C VAL A 113 -0.15 5.64 2.36
N LYS A 114 -0.99 5.87 3.38
CA LYS A 114 -1.88 4.83 3.91
C LYS A 114 -2.90 4.34 2.88
N THR A 115 -3.35 5.22 1.98
CA THR A 115 -4.28 4.84 0.91
C THR A 115 -3.67 3.87 -0.10
N LEU A 116 -2.34 3.75 -0.18
CA LEU A 116 -1.67 2.84 -1.12
C LEU A 116 -2.06 1.39 -0.88
N ALA A 117 -2.29 0.98 0.36
CA ALA A 117 -2.73 -0.39 0.67
C ALA A 117 -4.14 -0.72 0.11
N ILE A 118 -4.88 0.29 -0.34
CA ILE A 118 -6.26 0.18 -0.83
C ILE A 118 -6.33 0.52 -2.32
N TYR A 119 -5.61 1.55 -2.76
CA TYR A 119 -5.70 2.13 -4.11
C TYR A 119 -4.31 2.18 -4.79
N ASN A 120 -3.58 1.06 -4.80
CA ASN A 120 -2.28 0.96 -5.48
C ASN A 120 -2.41 0.86 -7.01
N VAL A 121 -3.44 0.18 -7.51
CA VAL A 121 -3.55 -0.24 -8.92
C VAL A 121 -3.58 0.90 -9.93
N THR A 122 -3.98 2.11 -9.52
CA THR A 122 -4.06 3.29 -10.39
C THR A 122 -2.80 4.14 -10.39
N ARG A 123 -1.76 3.75 -9.63
CA ARG A 123 -0.57 4.57 -9.41
C ARG A 123 0.64 4.01 -10.16
N PRO A 124 1.41 4.88 -10.86
CA PRO A 124 2.65 4.46 -11.50
C PRO A 124 3.61 3.83 -10.49
N THR A 125 4.08 2.61 -10.80
CA THR A 125 5.01 1.84 -9.98
C THR A 125 6.27 1.57 -10.78
N TYR A 126 7.43 1.86 -10.19
CA TYR A 126 8.73 1.73 -10.84
C TYR A 126 9.58 0.68 -10.14
N LYS A 127 10.44 0.03 -10.91
CA LYS A 127 11.45 -0.91 -10.37
C LYS A 127 12.68 -0.19 -9.82
N SER A 128 13.00 0.99 -10.35
CA SER A 128 14.18 1.77 -9.98
C SER A 128 13.80 3.09 -9.30
N GLU A 129 14.53 3.43 -8.23
CA GLU A 129 14.42 4.73 -7.54
C GLU A 129 14.80 5.88 -8.47
N GLN A 130 15.78 5.66 -9.34
CA GLN A 130 16.26 6.69 -10.26
C GLN A 130 15.14 7.11 -11.22
N GLN A 131 14.42 6.16 -11.82
CA GLN A 131 13.36 6.43 -12.79
C GLN A 131 12.23 7.27 -12.19
N ILE A 132 11.79 6.93 -10.96
CA ILE A 132 10.74 7.71 -10.30
C ILE A 132 11.24 9.10 -9.89
N ARG A 133 12.51 9.24 -9.49
CA ARG A 133 13.11 10.56 -9.17
C ARG A 133 13.19 11.44 -10.41
N GLU A 134 13.61 10.88 -11.55
CA GLU A 134 13.63 11.59 -12.83
C GLU A 134 12.22 12.00 -13.26
N MET A 135 11.24 11.09 -13.15
CA MET A 135 9.84 11.40 -13.45
C MET A 135 9.29 12.51 -12.56
N ILE A 136 9.51 12.45 -11.24
CA ILE A 136 9.08 13.52 -10.30
C ILE A 136 9.78 14.84 -10.61
N GLY A 137 11.09 14.80 -10.90
CA GLY A 137 11.89 15.96 -11.26
C GLY A 137 11.44 16.64 -12.56
N SER A 138 10.78 15.89 -13.46
CA SER A 138 10.23 16.42 -14.72
C SER A 138 8.91 17.19 -14.55
N LYS A 139 8.26 17.13 -13.38
CA LYS A 139 6.95 17.79 -13.16
C LYS A 139 7.13 19.27 -12.85
N ALA A 140 6.17 20.10 -13.24
CA ALA A 140 6.18 21.53 -12.94
C ALA A 140 5.88 21.82 -11.45
N ASP A 141 5.00 21.03 -10.84
CA ASP A 141 4.54 21.16 -9.46
C ASP A 141 5.23 20.15 -8.52
N ILE A 142 6.56 20.03 -8.62
CA ILE A 142 7.38 18.99 -7.94
C ILE A 142 6.99 18.79 -6.47
N GLN A 143 6.75 19.86 -5.72
CA GLN A 143 6.38 19.80 -4.30
C GLN A 143 5.13 18.95 -4.00
N ARG A 144 4.24 18.76 -4.97
CA ARG A 144 3.02 17.95 -4.85
C ARG A 144 3.23 16.47 -5.17
N HIS A 145 4.44 16.09 -5.57
CA HIS A 145 4.80 14.72 -5.91
C HIS A 145 5.75 14.15 -4.87
N ALA A 146 5.60 12.87 -4.60
CA ALA A 146 6.48 12.11 -3.72
C ALA A 146 6.41 10.63 -4.13
N TYR A 147 7.15 9.78 -3.45
CA TYR A 147 7.03 8.34 -3.64
C TYR A 147 7.14 7.56 -2.35
N ALA A 148 6.54 6.37 -2.36
CA ALA A 148 6.68 5.38 -1.29
C ALA A 148 7.61 4.25 -1.74
N GLU A 149 8.45 3.79 -0.82
CA GLU A 149 9.27 2.60 -0.97
C GLU A 149 8.52 1.41 -0.39
N VAL A 150 8.25 0.40 -1.21
CA VAL A 150 7.39 -0.72 -0.83
C VAL A 150 8.07 -2.05 -1.13
N LEU A 151 8.03 -2.98 -0.18
CA LEU A 151 8.45 -4.36 -0.38
C LEU A 151 7.27 -5.20 -0.88
N ILE A 152 7.41 -5.84 -2.03
CA ILE A 152 6.36 -6.68 -2.63
C ILE A 152 6.92 -8.05 -3.02
N SER A 153 6.05 -9.06 -3.12
CA SER A 153 6.46 -10.32 -3.74
C SER A 153 6.61 -10.14 -5.25
N GLU A 154 7.64 -10.76 -5.84
CA GLU A 154 7.78 -10.84 -7.31
C GLU A 154 6.55 -11.50 -7.95
N SER A 155 5.93 -12.44 -7.25
CA SER A 155 4.72 -13.12 -7.72
C SER A 155 3.48 -12.22 -7.75
N ASP A 156 3.53 -11.04 -7.12
CA ASP A 156 2.45 -10.05 -7.12
C ASP A 156 2.56 -9.03 -8.26
N ILE A 157 3.60 -9.14 -9.09
CA ILE A 157 3.77 -8.36 -10.31
C ILE A 157 3.07 -9.10 -11.44
N ILE A 158 2.24 -8.39 -12.21
CA ILE A 158 1.56 -8.96 -13.37
C ILE A 158 2.56 -8.98 -14.54
N PRO A 159 2.90 -10.15 -15.09
CA PRO A 159 3.86 -10.26 -16.18
C PRO A 159 3.18 -9.85 -17.50
N ILE A 160 3.42 -8.62 -17.95
CA ILE A 160 2.91 -8.07 -19.21
C ILE A 160 4.09 -7.64 -20.07
N ASP A 161 4.01 -7.92 -21.38
CA ASP A 161 5.03 -7.56 -22.37
C ASP A 161 4.34 -7.02 -23.64
N PRO A 162 4.64 -5.78 -24.08
CA PRO A 162 5.53 -4.81 -23.44
C PRO A 162 4.92 -4.19 -22.18
N LEU A 163 5.77 -3.84 -21.22
CA LEU A 163 5.34 -3.05 -20.07
C LEU A 163 4.90 -1.64 -20.53
N PRO A 164 3.87 -1.05 -19.89
CA PRO A 164 3.53 0.34 -20.14
C PRO A 164 4.70 1.25 -19.73
N VAL A 165 4.86 2.38 -20.43
CA VAL A 165 5.93 3.34 -20.15
C VAL A 165 5.36 4.70 -19.74
N ASP A 166 6.13 5.44 -18.93
CA ASP A 166 5.82 6.83 -18.60
C ASP A 166 6.17 7.80 -19.74
N SER A 167 6.00 9.10 -19.50
CA SER A 167 6.33 10.16 -20.47
C SER A 167 7.82 10.30 -20.81
N LEU A 168 8.70 9.72 -20.00
CA LEU A 168 10.15 9.70 -20.20
C LEU A 168 10.63 8.36 -20.80
N GLY A 169 9.72 7.41 -21.03
CA GLY A 169 10.03 6.08 -21.56
C GLY A 169 10.40 5.05 -20.49
N HIS A 170 10.20 5.33 -19.20
CA HIS A 170 10.47 4.37 -18.14
C HIS A 170 9.35 3.34 -18.00
N GLU A 171 9.72 2.07 -17.92
CA GLU A 171 8.78 0.97 -17.70
C GLU A 171 8.08 1.07 -16.34
N LEU A 172 6.78 0.79 -16.36
CA LEU A 172 5.91 0.78 -15.19
C LEU A 172 5.49 -0.65 -14.88
N LEU A 173 5.72 -1.07 -13.63
CA LEU A 173 5.24 -2.35 -13.13
C LEU A 173 3.73 -2.28 -12.88
N ILE A 174 3.04 -3.36 -13.24
CA ILE A 174 1.63 -3.54 -12.90
C ILE A 174 1.55 -4.49 -11.71
N LEU A 175 0.97 -4.02 -10.61
CA LEU A 175 0.82 -4.79 -9.38
C LEU A 175 -0.58 -5.39 -9.30
N LYS A 176 -0.70 -6.60 -8.72
CA LYS A 176 -2.01 -7.16 -8.36
C LYS A 176 -2.71 -6.27 -7.36
N GLU A 177 -4.04 -6.27 -7.39
CA GLU A 177 -4.85 -5.62 -6.35
C GLU A 177 -4.54 -6.23 -4.97
N GLY A 178 -4.34 -5.38 -3.95
CA GLY A 178 -4.08 -5.82 -2.58
C GLY A 178 -2.66 -6.32 -2.30
N SER A 179 -1.74 -6.26 -3.28
CA SER A 179 -0.31 -6.61 -3.13
C SER A 179 0.49 -5.66 -2.24
N VAL A 180 -0.04 -4.46 -2.00
CA VAL A 180 0.58 -3.45 -1.12
C VAL A 180 -0.06 -3.54 0.26
N HIS A 181 0.79 -3.71 1.28
CA HIS A 181 0.39 -3.71 2.68
C HIS A 181 1.12 -2.60 3.43
N LEU A 182 0.47 -1.97 4.41
CA LEU A 182 1.06 -0.86 5.20
C LEU A 182 2.39 -1.25 5.85
N GLN A 183 2.44 -2.44 6.43
CA GLN A 183 3.64 -3.02 7.05
C GLN A 183 4.82 -3.22 6.09
N ASN A 184 4.58 -3.20 4.78
CA ASN A 184 5.60 -3.36 3.75
C ASN A 184 6.05 -2.02 3.16
N ILE A 185 5.44 -0.90 3.57
CA ILE A 185 5.88 0.44 3.20
C ILE A 185 7.05 0.81 4.12
N VAL A 186 8.26 0.73 3.59
CA VAL A 186 9.49 0.88 4.38
C VAL A 186 10.03 2.30 4.37
N GLY A 187 9.50 3.17 3.51
CA GLY A 187 9.95 4.55 3.43
C GLY A 187 9.01 5.41 2.60
N PHE A 188 9.10 6.71 2.83
CA PHE A 188 8.43 7.75 2.07
C PHE A 188 9.45 8.84 1.75
N VAL A 189 9.55 9.23 0.48
CA VAL A 189 10.48 10.27 0.04
C VAL A 189 9.69 11.38 -0.63
N HIS A 190 9.79 12.56 -0.04
CA HIS A 190 9.16 13.76 -0.56
C HIS A 190 10.03 14.43 -1.64
N ALA A 191 9.40 15.18 -2.54
CA ALA A 191 10.06 15.90 -3.63
C ALA A 191 11.20 16.85 -3.21
N ASN A 192 11.19 17.34 -1.97
CA ASN A 192 12.27 18.15 -1.38
C ASN A 192 13.48 17.31 -0.95
N LYS A 193 13.56 16.05 -1.41
CA LYS A 193 14.60 15.06 -1.09
C LYS A 193 14.62 14.60 0.37
N LYS A 194 13.60 14.91 1.16
CA LYS A 194 13.50 14.41 2.53
C LYS A 194 12.91 13.01 2.56
N ARG A 195 13.61 12.09 3.24
CA ARG A 195 13.15 10.73 3.53
C ARG A 195 12.51 10.68 4.92
N TYR A 196 11.44 9.91 5.00
CA TYR A 196 10.68 9.68 6.22
C TYR A 196 10.37 8.19 6.39
N SER A 197 10.41 7.70 7.63
CA SER A 197 9.78 6.44 8.00
C SER A 197 8.28 6.63 8.21
N VAL A 198 7.52 5.61 7.83
CA VAL A 198 6.07 5.59 7.96
C VAL A 198 5.69 4.90 9.27
N HIS A 199 5.10 5.66 10.19
CA HIS A 199 4.56 5.15 11.45
C HIS A 199 3.04 5.31 11.50
N ASN A 200 2.38 4.62 12.43
CA ASN A 200 0.92 4.72 12.59
C ASN A 200 0.43 6.14 12.85
N THR A 201 1.19 6.94 13.60
CA THR A 201 0.79 8.28 14.04
C THR A 201 1.39 9.41 13.21
N GLY A 202 2.37 9.11 12.34
CA GLY A 202 3.14 10.16 11.69
C GLY A 202 4.17 9.67 10.68
N LEU A 203 4.74 10.64 9.96
CA LEU A 203 5.96 10.47 9.18
C LEU A 203 7.13 11.01 10.00
N VAL A 204 8.13 10.17 10.26
CA VAL A 204 9.32 10.54 11.06
C VAL A 204 10.47 10.81 10.11
N TYR A 205 11.09 11.99 10.20
CA TYR A 205 12.18 12.37 9.32
C TYR A 205 13.45 11.54 9.59
N GLU A 206 14.04 10.98 8.54
CA GLU A 206 15.24 10.12 8.62
C GLU A 206 16.50 10.76 8.04
N GLY A 207 16.35 11.77 7.19
CA GLY A 207 17.46 12.43 6.52
C GLY A 207 17.13 12.87 5.09
N ASP A 208 18.13 13.42 4.42
CA ASP A 208 18.04 13.80 3.01
C ASP A 208 18.56 12.66 2.11
N VAL A 209 17.96 12.51 0.94
CA VAL A 209 18.38 11.54 -0.09
C VAL A 209 19.42 12.21 -0.99
N GLU A 210 20.63 11.68 -0.99
CA GLU A 210 21.72 12.16 -1.86
C GLU A 210 21.41 11.94 -3.36
N SER A 211 22.09 12.70 -4.22
CA SER A 211 21.81 12.74 -5.66
C SER A 211 22.43 11.55 -6.37
#